data_AF-M3WHH9-F1
#
_entry.id   AF-M3WHH9-F1
#
_cell.length_a   1.000
_cell.length_b   1.000
_cell.length_c   1.000
_cell.angle_alpha   90.00
_cell.angle_beta   90.00
_cell.angle_gamma   90.00
#
_symmetry.space_group_name_H-M   'P 1'
#
loop_
_entity.id
_entity.type
_entity.pdbx_description
1 polymer ?
#
loop_
_entity_poly.entity_id
_entity_poly.type
_entity_poly.pdbx_seq_one_letter_code
_entity_poly.pdbx_strand_id
1 'polypeptide(L)'
;MEPPRAPALCRLLPPLLLLLLPLPPRARAKYVRGNLSSKEDWVFLTRFCFLSDYGRLDFRFRYPEAKCCQNILLYFDDPSQWPAVYKAGDKDCLAKESVIRPENNQVINLTTQYAWSGCQVVSEDGTRYLSCSSGRSFRSGDGLQLEYEMVLTNGKSFWTRHFSADEFGILETDVTFLLIFLLIFFLSCYFGYLLKGRQLLHTTYKMFMAAAGVEVLSLLFFCIYWGQYATDGIGNESLKILAKLLFSSSFLIFLLMLILLGKGFTVTRGRISHSGSVKLSVYMTLYTLTHVVLLIYEAEFFDPGQVLYTYESPAGYGLIGLQVAAYVWFCYAVLISLRHFPEKQPFYVPFFAAYTLWFFAVPVMALIANFGIPKWAREKIVNGIQLGIHLYAHGVFLIMTRPSAANKNFPYHVRTSQIASAGAPGPGGSQSTDKPFPQHVYGNVTFISDSVPNFTELFSIPPASSPLPRAAPDSGLPLFRDLRPPGPLRDL
;
A
#
# COMPACT_ATOMS: atom_id res chain seq x y z
N MET A 1 32.27 27.61 -15.57
CA MET A 1 31.86 26.51 -14.67
C MET A 1 30.43 26.81 -14.23
N GLU A 2 29.47 25.93 -14.52
CA GLU A 2 28.10 26.03 -13.98
C GLU A 2 27.93 25.08 -12.78
N PRO A 3 27.12 25.43 -11.77
CA PRO A 3 26.80 24.50 -10.68
C PRO A 3 25.82 23.40 -11.15
N PRO A 4 25.93 22.17 -10.62
CA PRO A 4 25.05 21.07 -11.01
C PRO A 4 23.60 21.30 -10.55
N ARG A 5 22.64 21.03 -11.45
CA ARG A 5 21.20 21.13 -11.14
C ARG A 5 20.76 20.01 -10.20
N ALA A 6 20.25 20.37 -9.02
CA ALA A 6 19.71 19.44 -8.04
C ALA A 6 18.48 18.66 -8.59
N PRO A 7 18.22 17.42 -8.11
CA PRO A 7 17.11 16.61 -8.59
C PRO A 7 15.74 17.23 -8.27
N ALA A 8 14.80 17.10 -9.21
CA ALA A 8 13.47 17.74 -9.13
C ALA A 8 12.64 17.32 -7.91
N LEU A 9 12.93 16.18 -7.30
CA LEU A 9 12.21 15.64 -6.13
C LEU A 9 12.19 16.63 -4.94
N CYS A 10 13.26 17.41 -4.75
CA CYS A 10 13.33 18.40 -3.66
C CYS A 10 12.42 19.63 -3.86
N ARG A 11 11.82 19.83 -5.04
CA ARG A 11 10.94 20.98 -5.32
C ARG A 11 9.47 20.76 -4.97
N LEU A 12 9.07 19.55 -4.58
CA LEU A 12 7.68 19.21 -4.22
C LEU A 12 7.42 19.16 -2.70
N LEU A 13 8.46 19.25 -1.87
CA LEU A 13 8.35 19.32 -0.41
C LEU A 13 7.78 20.65 0.15
N PRO A 14 8.10 21.84 -0.38
CA PRO A 14 7.65 23.11 0.21
C PRO A 14 6.13 23.30 0.38
N PRO A 15 5.24 22.97 -0.59
CA PRO A 15 3.80 23.22 -0.42
C PRO A 15 3.14 22.26 0.59
N LEU A 16 3.71 21.08 0.83
CA LEU A 16 3.12 20.08 1.74
C LEU A 16 3.30 20.47 3.22
N LEU A 17 4.37 21.21 3.54
CA LEU A 17 4.69 21.59 4.91
C LEU A 17 3.85 22.78 5.43
N LEU A 18 3.28 23.59 4.53
CA LEU A 18 2.56 24.82 4.90
C LEU A 18 1.16 24.59 5.47
N LEU A 19 0.61 23.36 5.36
CA LEU A 19 -0.68 23.00 5.97
C LEU A 19 -0.58 22.67 7.47
N LEU A 20 0.63 22.59 8.04
CA LEU A 20 0.88 22.16 9.42
C LEU A 20 0.80 23.31 10.43
N LEU A 21 -0.28 24.11 10.40
CA LEU A 21 -0.61 25.07 11.45
C LEU A 21 -1.48 24.39 12.54
N PRO A 22 -0.95 24.16 13.76
CA PRO A 22 -1.70 23.47 14.80
C PRO A 22 -2.72 24.40 15.47
N LEU A 23 -4.01 24.08 15.29
CA LEU A 23 -5.05 24.54 16.21
C LEU A 23 -4.90 23.83 17.56
N PRO A 24 -5.11 24.51 18.70
CA PRO A 24 -4.90 23.92 20.03
C PRO A 24 -5.98 22.85 20.33
N PRO A 25 -5.60 21.57 20.53
CA PRO A 25 -6.57 20.51 20.74
C PRO A 25 -7.22 20.60 22.13
N ARG A 26 -8.54 20.37 22.18
CA ARG A 26 -9.28 20.13 23.42
C ARG A 26 -10.17 18.89 23.29
N ALA A 27 -10.03 18.02 24.28
CA ALA A 27 -11.03 17.10 24.84
C ALA A 27 -11.45 15.83 24.06
N ARG A 28 -11.07 14.69 24.64
CA ARG A 28 -11.89 13.50 24.97
C ARG A 28 -12.83 12.90 23.90
N ALA A 29 -12.47 11.68 23.50
CA ALA A 29 -13.28 10.68 22.79
C ALA A 29 -13.80 11.16 21.44
N LYS A 30 -14.83 10.50 20.90
CA LYS A 30 -15.55 10.97 19.72
C LYS A 30 -16.44 12.18 20.05
N TYR A 31 -15.78 13.25 20.48
CA TYR A 31 -16.33 14.59 20.62
C TYR A 31 -16.77 15.09 19.25
N VAL A 32 -18.07 15.28 19.06
CA VAL A 32 -18.61 15.90 17.84
C VAL A 32 -19.48 17.07 18.28
N ARG A 33 -19.08 18.27 17.86
CA ARG A 33 -19.73 19.52 18.18
C ARG A 33 -20.03 20.28 16.90
N GLY A 34 -21.23 20.85 16.81
CA GLY A 34 -21.64 21.68 15.69
C GLY A 34 -22.89 22.50 16.02
N ASN A 35 -23.11 23.57 15.27
CA ASN A 35 -24.35 24.34 15.29
C ASN A 35 -25.19 23.94 14.06
N LEU A 36 -26.43 23.51 14.29
CA LEU A 36 -27.31 23.01 13.23
C LEU A 36 -28.49 23.95 13.01
N SER A 37 -28.61 24.46 11.79
CA SER A 37 -29.71 25.32 11.33
C SER A 37 -30.18 24.86 9.96
N SER A 38 -30.94 23.75 9.91
CA SER A 38 -31.63 23.30 8.69
C SER A 38 -33.07 23.84 8.62
N LYS A 39 -33.70 23.69 7.46
CA LYS A 39 -35.16 23.76 7.27
C LYS A 39 -35.81 22.36 7.22
N GLU A 40 -35.00 21.31 7.34
CA GLU A 40 -35.44 19.91 7.31
C GLU A 40 -35.82 19.45 8.72
N ASP A 41 -36.98 18.82 8.85
CA ASP A 41 -37.53 18.35 10.14
C ASP A 41 -36.80 17.14 10.72
N TRP A 42 -35.87 16.54 9.96
CA TRP A 42 -35.04 15.42 10.39
C TRP A 42 -33.63 15.52 9.80
N VAL A 43 -32.59 15.39 10.63
CA VAL A 43 -31.18 15.52 10.22
C VAL A 43 -30.32 14.48 10.96
N PHE A 44 -29.38 13.86 10.24
CA PHE A 44 -28.39 12.96 10.83
C PHE A 44 -27.30 13.74 11.59
N LEU A 45 -27.00 13.32 12.82
CA LEU A 45 -25.94 13.89 13.64
C LEU A 45 -24.65 13.06 13.62
N THR A 46 -24.69 11.81 14.09
CA THR A 46 -23.53 10.91 14.07
C THR A 46 -23.93 9.44 14.20
N ARG A 47 -22.98 8.53 13.93
CA ARG A 47 -23.07 7.10 14.25
C ARG A 47 -22.13 6.70 15.40
N PHE A 48 -22.48 5.66 16.14
CA PHE A 48 -21.55 4.89 16.97
C PHE A 48 -22.05 3.44 17.12
N CYS A 49 -21.15 2.48 17.35
CA CYS A 49 -21.48 1.07 17.55
C CYS A 49 -21.07 0.61 18.96
N PHE A 50 -22.04 0.16 19.75
CA PHE A 50 -21.82 -0.33 21.12
C PHE A 50 -21.67 -1.86 21.11
N LEU A 51 -20.58 -2.37 21.68
CA LEU A 51 -20.32 -3.81 21.78
C LEU A 51 -20.25 -4.30 23.23
N SER A 52 -19.69 -3.51 24.14
CA SER A 52 -19.62 -3.89 25.56
C SER A 52 -20.97 -3.73 26.27
N ASP A 53 -21.21 -4.53 27.33
CA ASP A 53 -22.44 -4.51 28.15
C ASP A 53 -22.83 -3.14 28.75
N TYR A 54 -21.92 -2.17 28.72
CA TYR A 54 -22.03 -0.86 29.36
C TYR A 54 -21.65 0.27 28.39
N GLY A 55 -22.35 0.37 27.26
CA GLY A 55 -22.31 1.57 26.42
C GLY A 55 -22.85 2.79 27.15
N ARG A 56 -22.30 3.99 26.87
CA ARG A 56 -22.77 5.26 27.46
C ARG A 56 -22.75 6.39 26.44
N LEU A 57 -23.79 7.21 26.50
CA LEU A 57 -24.00 8.44 25.74
C LEU A 57 -24.15 9.60 26.73
N ASP A 58 -23.11 10.40 26.92
CA ASP A 58 -23.25 11.72 27.55
C ASP A 58 -23.65 12.78 26.51
N PHE A 59 -24.32 13.85 26.93
CA PHE A 59 -24.75 14.93 26.04
C PHE A 59 -25.04 16.28 26.74
N ARG A 60 -25.00 17.38 25.98
CA ARG A 60 -25.17 18.75 26.52
C ARG A 60 -25.73 19.77 25.53
N PHE A 61 -27.04 19.73 25.33
CA PHE A 61 -27.77 20.38 24.25
C PHE A 61 -28.28 21.79 24.58
N ARG A 62 -28.42 22.65 23.56
CA ARG A 62 -29.01 23.99 23.70
C ARG A 62 -29.78 24.45 22.46
N TYR A 63 -30.98 25.02 22.65
CA TYR A 63 -31.77 25.68 21.60
C TYR A 63 -32.80 26.67 22.19
N PRO A 64 -33.42 27.59 21.40
CA PRO A 64 -34.39 28.56 21.91
C PRO A 64 -35.69 27.89 22.40
N GLU A 65 -36.22 28.31 23.55
CA GLU A 65 -37.46 27.75 24.13
C GLU A 65 -38.66 27.92 23.20
N ALA A 66 -38.71 29.02 22.44
CA ALA A 66 -39.73 29.28 21.42
C ALA A 66 -39.69 28.32 20.20
N LYS A 67 -38.70 27.42 20.11
CA LYS A 67 -38.61 26.33 19.13
C LYS A 67 -38.83 24.93 19.76
N CYS A 68 -39.39 24.87 20.97
CA CYS A 68 -39.76 23.60 21.61
C CYS A 68 -40.96 22.96 20.89
N CYS A 69 -41.06 21.64 20.80
CA CYS A 69 -40.19 20.62 21.39
C CYS A 69 -39.73 19.60 20.33
N GLN A 70 -38.64 18.90 20.63
CA GLN A 70 -37.89 18.08 19.69
C GLN A 70 -37.55 16.71 20.34
N ASN A 71 -37.40 15.61 19.56
CA ASN A 71 -37.37 14.20 20.03
C ASN A 71 -36.08 13.40 19.65
N ILE A 72 -35.55 12.51 20.51
CA ILE A 72 -34.19 11.87 20.47
C ILE A 72 -34.23 10.31 20.29
N LEU A 73 -34.41 9.61 19.15
CA LEU A 73 -34.15 9.74 17.68
C LEU A 73 -32.72 9.35 17.15
N LEU A 74 -32.25 8.14 17.45
CA LEU A 74 -31.24 7.38 16.67
C LEU A 74 -32.02 6.19 16.06
N TYR A 75 -31.28 5.31 15.39
CA TYR A 75 -31.77 4.09 14.77
C TYR A 75 -30.67 3.04 14.91
N PHE A 76 -31.04 1.76 15.04
CA PHE A 76 -30.07 0.67 14.98
C PHE A 76 -29.74 0.33 13.51
N ASP A 77 -28.55 -0.21 13.25
CA ASP A 77 -28.14 -0.75 11.93
C ASP A 77 -28.81 -2.10 11.60
N ASP A 78 -30.09 -2.21 11.97
CA ASP A 78 -31.00 -3.29 11.61
C ASP A 78 -31.69 -2.95 10.28
N PRO A 79 -31.90 -3.92 9.35
CA PRO A 79 -32.52 -3.66 8.05
C PRO A 79 -33.91 -3.00 8.11
N SER A 80 -34.67 -3.18 9.19
CA SER A 80 -35.97 -2.55 9.39
C SER A 80 -35.88 -1.10 9.91
N GLN A 81 -34.74 -0.69 10.47
CA GLN A 81 -34.52 0.65 11.04
C GLN A 81 -33.67 1.56 10.15
N TRP A 82 -32.38 1.71 10.43
CA TRP A 82 -31.56 2.76 9.81
C TRP A 82 -31.59 2.77 8.27
N PRO A 83 -31.43 1.63 7.55
CA PRO A 83 -31.51 1.60 6.09
C PRO A 83 -32.91 1.88 5.53
N ALA A 84 -33.97 1.74 6.35
CA ALA A 84 -35.35 1.95 5.95
C ALA A 84 -35.84 3.41 6.16
N VAL A 85 -35.04 4.28 6.78
CA VAL A 85 -35.34 5.71 6.99
C VAL A 85 -34.30 6.63 6.37
N TYR A 86 -33.04 6.20 6.28
CA TYR A 86 -31.95 7.08 5.89
C TYR A 86 -32.00 7.35 4.38
N LYS A 87 -32.03 8.64 4.02
CA LYS A 87 -32.25 9.13 2.63
C LYS A 87 -33.55 8.64 1.97
N ALA A 88 -34.50 8.10 2.74
CA ALA A 88 -35.88 7.86 2.31
C ALA A 88 -36.61 9.21 2.14
N GLY A 89 -36.70 9.70 0.89
CA GLY A 89 -37.37 10.96 0.54
C GLY A 89 -38.90 10.88 0.47
N ASP A 90 -39.43 9.65 0.45
CA ASP A 90 -40.84 9.29 0.49
C ASP A 90 -41.46 9.32 1.89
N LYS A 91 -40.62 9.31 2.95
CA LYS A 91 -41.06 9.30 4.34
C LYS A 91 -40.98 10.68 4.98
N ASP A 92 -42.09 11.14 5.56
CA ASP A 92 -42.12 12.31 6.44
C ASP A 92 -41.48 12.01 7.80
N CYS A 93 -41.47 12.98 8.72
CA CYS A 93 -40.84 12.81 10.03
C CYS A 93 -41.58 11.74 10.87
N LEU A 94 -42.92 11.67 10.78
CA LEU A 94 -43.74 10.68 11.49
C LEU A 94 -43.52 9.25 10.97
N ALA A 95 -43.36 9.06 9.66
CA ALA A 95 -43.03 7.76 9.05
C ALA A 95 -41.56 7.33 9.29
N LYS A 96 -40.70 8.26 9.69
CA LYS A 96 -39.33 7.96 10.17
C LYS A 96 -39.35 7.60 11.67
N GLU A 97 -40.10 8.34 12.48
CA GLU A 97 -40.29 8.03 13.91
C GLU A 97 -41.10 6.72 14.11
N SER A 98 -42.04 6.35 13.24
CA SER A 98 -42.83 5.10 13.38
C SER A 98 -42.06 3.81 13.11
N VAL A 99 -40.86 3.90 12.53
CA VAL A 99 -39.91 2.79 12.37
C VAL A 99 -39.15 2.49 13.69
N ILE A 100 -39.15 3.47 14.59
CA ILE A 100 -38.52 3.40 15.90
C ILE A 100 -39.44 2.65 16.88
N ARG A 101 -38.88 1.92 17.85
CA ARG A 101 -39.66 1.25 18.90
C ARG A 101 -39.57 2.02 20.22
N PRO A 102 -40.65 2.66 20.71
CA PRO A 102 -40.60 3.43 21.97
C PRO A 102 -40.22 2.58 23.20
N GLU A 103 -40.58 1.30 23.19
CA GLU A 103 -40.21 0.28 24.20
C GLU A 103 -38.69 0.15 24.38
N ASN A 104 -37.96 0.24 23.27
CA ASN A 104 -36.50 0.27 23.21
C ASN A 104 -35.94 1.64 23.64
N ASN A 105 -36.67 2.42 24.46
CA ASN A 105 -36.36 3.78 24.87
C ASN A 105 -35.91 4.72 23.74
N GLN A 106 -36.22 4.42 22.47
CA GLN A 106 -35.53 5.04 21.32
C GLN A 106 -35.93 6.51 21.06
N VAL A 107 -36.65 7.10 22.02
CA VAL A 107 -37.00 8.51 22.10
C VAL A 107 -36.64 9.04 23.51
N ILE A 108 -36.02 10.21 23.58
CA ILE A 108 -35.92 11.11 24.76
C ILE A 108 -36.55 12.41 24.29
N ASN A 109 -37.26 13.16 25.11
CA ASN A 109 -37.81 14.45 24.67
C ASN A 109 -36.98 15.57 25.30
N LEU A 110 -36.49 16.54 24.51
CA LEU A 110 -35.95 17.77 25.09
C LEU A 110 -37.10 18.65 25.56
N THR A 111 -37.45 18.49 26.83
CA THR A 111 -38.46 19.29 27.52
C THR A 111 -38.22 19.21 29.02
N THR A 112 -38.50 20.30 29.73
CA THR A 112 -38.49 20.35 31.20
C THR A 112 -39.42 19.32 31.85
N GLN A 113 -40.42 18.83 31.10
CA GLN A 113 -41.32 17.77 31.56
C GLN A 113 -40.67 16.37 31.58
N TYR A 114 -39.59 16.15 30.81
CA TYR A 114 -38.92 14.85 30.71
C TYR A 114 -37.59 14.90 31.44
N ALA A 115 -37.63 14.63 32.76
CA ALA A 115 -36.49 14.79 33.68
C ALA A 115 -35.18 14.12 33.22
N TRP A 116 -35.26 13.01 32.47
CA TRP A 116 -34.11 12.25 31.95
C TRP A 116 -33.29 13.02 30.90
N SER A 117 -33.86 14.08 30.29
CA SER A 117 -33.15 14.98 29.36
C SER A 117 -32.23 15.99 30.07
N GLY A 118 -32.45 16.23 31.37
CA GLY A 118 -31.75 17.27 32.12
C GLY A 118 -32.02 18.71 31.65
N CYS A 119 -33.14 18.95 30.95
CA CYS A 119 -33.51 20.27 30.45
C CYS A 119 -33.83 21.29 31.55
N GLN A 120 -33.23 22.47 31.42
CA GLN A 120 -33.43 23.65 32.26
C GLN A 120 -33.67 24.87 31.36
N VAL A 121 -34.54 25.79 31.78
CA VAL A 121 -34.72 27.08 31.07
C VAL A 121 -33.64 28.05 31.54
N VAL A 122 -32.85 28.56 30.61
CA VAL A 122 -31.78 29.55 30.83
C VAL A 122 -32.12 30.80 30.04
N SER A 123 -32.19 31.95 30.72
CA SER A 123 -32.39 33.25 30.08
C SER A 123 -31.05 33.92 29.82
N GLU A 124 -30.78 34.29 28.57
CA GLU A 124 -29.53 34.96 28.16
C GLU A 124 -29.87 35.98 27.06
N ASP A 125 -29.38 37.21 27.20
CA ASP A 125 -29.70 38.36 26.34
C ASP A 125 -31.21 38.56 26.08
N GLY A 126 -32.01 38.38 27.14
CA GLY A 126 -33.48 38.48 27.09
C GLY A 126 -34.19 37.32 26.38
N THR A 127 -33.45 36.40 25.76
CA THR A 127 -33.97 35.22 25.06
C THR A 127 -33.94 34.01 25.97
N ARG A 128 -35.05 33.28 26.06
CA ARG A 128 -35.12 32.03 26.81
C ARG A 128 -34.67 30.85 25.95
N TYR A 129 -33.76 30.05 26.49
CA TYR A 129 -33.21 28.84 25.89
C TYR A 129 -33.53 27.63 26.76
N LEU A 130 -33.72 26.47 26.14
CA LEU A 130 -33.64 25.19 26.82
C LEU A 130 -32.19 24.69 26.72
N SER A 131 -31.59 24.44 27.88
CA SER A 131 -30.24 23.87 28.04
C SER A 131 -30.37 22.52 28.75
N CYS A 132 -30.00 21.43 28.08
CA CYS A 132 -30.31 20.07 28.49
C CYS A 132 -29.06 19.21 28.56
N SER A 133 -28.61 18.88 29.78
CA SER A 133 -27.39 18.12 30.01
C SER A 133 -27.70 16.85 30.79
N SER A 134 -27.40 15.69 30.21
CA SER A 134 -27.66 14.38 30.82
C SER A 134 -26.73 13.32 30.23
N GLY A 135 -26.85 12.08 30.72
CA GLY A 135 -26.11 10.94 30.19
C GLY A 135 -26.91 9.65 30.32
N ARG A 136 -27.04 8.92 29.21
CA ARG A 136 -27.79 7.66 29.13
C ARG A 136 -26.82 6.49 28.95
N SER A 137 -26.79 5.58 29.91
CA SER A 137 -26.15 4.27 29.72
C SER A 137 -27.05 3.43 28.83
N PHE A 138 -26.55 2.98 27.68
CA PHE A 138 -27.33 2.19 26.74
C PHE A 138 -27.30 0.71 27.07
N ARG A 139 -28.46 0.19 27.46
CA ARG A 139 -29.10 -0.81 26.62
C ARG A 139 -30.29 -0.12 25.96
N SER A 140 -30.20 0.20 24.65
CA SER A 140 -31.32 0.59 23.75
C SER A 140 -32.19 1.78 24.27
N GLY A 141 -32.15 3.09 23.87
CA GLY A 141 -31.53 3.97 22.82
C GLY A 141 -31.51 5.49 23.28
N ASP A 142 -31.42 6.66 22.59
CA ASP A 142 -31.18 7.12 21.18
C ASP A 142 -30.94 8.70 20.99
N GLY A 143 -31.31 9.45 19.88
CA GLY A 143 -30.48 10.55 19.16
C GLY A 143 -30.79 12.09 18.82
N LEU A 144 -31.87 12.57 18.13
CA LEU A 144 -32.33 14.00 17.77
C LEU A 144 -31.45 14.86 16.81
N GLN A 145 -31.67 16.19 16.86
CA GLN A 145 -31.14 17.36 16.11
C GLN A 145 -30.63 18.45 17.10
N LEU A 146 -29.38 18.36 17.59
CA LEU A 146 -28.90 19.13 18.76
C LEU A 146 -27.36 19.09 18.94
N GLU A 147 -26.77 19.96 19.80
CA GLU A 147 -25.30 20.09 20.08
C GLU A 147 -24.79 19.17 21.22
N TYR A 148 -24.02 18.11 20.95
CA TYR A 148 -23.62 17.08 21.93
C TYR A 148 -22.15 17.12 22.39
N GLU A 149 -21.85 16.32 23.43
CA GLU A 149 -20.51 15.89 23.86
C GLU A 149 -20.60 14.41 24.28
N MET A 150 -20.34 13.48 23.36
CA MET A 150 -20.52 12.03 23.58
C MET A 150 -19.19 11.31 23.87
N VAL A 151 -19.01 10.79 25.09
CA VAL A 151 -17.85 9.95 25.46
C VAL A 151 -18.23 8.48 25.40
N LEU A 152 -17.83 7.84 24.30
CA LEU A 152 -18.27 6.49 23.90
C LEU A 152 -17.07 5.53 24.05
N THR A 153 -17.17 4.48 24.88
CA THR A 153 -16.02 3.64 25.25
C THR A 153 -16.37 2.15 25.41
N ASN A 154 -15.44 1.25 25.07
CA ASN A 154 -15.57 -0.20 25.29
C ASN A 154 -14.55 -0.72 26.32
N GLY A 155 -15.01 -1.13 27.50
CA GLY A 155 -14.14 -1.65 28.56
C GLY A 155 -13.27 -0.58 29.24
N LYS A 156 -12.10 -0.98 29.78
CA LYS A 156 -11.27 -0.12 30.66
C LYS A 156 -9.77 -0.09 30.33
N SER A 157 -9.25 -0.97 29.47
CA SER A 157 -7.83 -1.01 29.11
C SER A 157 -7.53 -0.06 27.94
N PHE A 158 -6.29 0.41 27.83
CA PHE A 158 -5.80 1.22 26.71
C PHE A 158 -6.18 0.63 25.34
N TRP A 159 -6.01 -0.69 25.18
CA TRP A 159 -6.26 -1.45 23.95
C TRP A 159 -7.73 -1.57 23.53
N THR A 160 -8.70 -1.34 24.42
CA THR A 160 -10.13 -1.44 24.09
C THR A 160 -10.91 -0.15 24.30
N ARG A 161 -10.49 0.70 25.26
CA ARG A 161 -11.31 1.78 25.82
C ARG A 161 -11.88 2.70 24.76
N HIS A 162 -11.08 3.12 23.79
CA HIS A 162 -11.46 4.13 22.81
C HIS A 162 -11.78 3.56 21.42
N PHE A 163 -11.52 2.28 21.17
CA PHE A 163 -11.74 1.62 19.88
C PHE A 163 -13.19 1.14 19.70
N SER A 164 -13.68 1.16 18.46
CA SER A 164 -14.92 0.47 18.09
C SER A 164 -14.74 -1.06 18.00
N ALA A 165 -15.86 -1.78 17.89
CA ALA A 165 -15.88 -3.23 17.71
C ALA A 165 -15.04 -3.72 16.51
N ASP A 166 -15.13 -2.97 15.41
CA ASP A 166 -14.48 -3.20 14.13
C ASP A 166 -13.01 -2.76 14.12
N GLU A 167 -12.60 -1.85 15.00
CA GLU A 167 -11.21 -1.37 15.16
C GLU A 167 -10.39 -2.15 16.21
N PHE A 168 -11.03 -2.98 17.04
CA PHE A 168 -10.35 -3.80 18.06
C PHE A 168 -9.18 -4.61 17.50
N GLY A 169 -8.02 -4.52 18.14
CA GLY A 169 -6.82 -5.26 17.75
C GLY A 169 -6.02 -4.65 16.58
N ILE A 170 -6.46 -3.52 16.00
CA ILE A 170 -5.71 -2.87 14.91
C ILE A 170 -4.35 -2.36 15.39
N LEU A 171 -4.26 -1.71 16.55
CA LEU A 171 -2.99 -1.21 17.06
C LEU A 171 -2.01 -2.37 17.36
N GLU A 172 -2.48 -3.46 17.96
CA GLU A 172 -1.68 -4.66 18.21
C GLU A 172 -1.21 -5.32 16.91
N THR A 173 -2.06 -5.33 15.89
CA THR A 173 -1.74 -5.82 14.54
C THR A 173 -0.68 -4.95 13.89
N ASP A 174 -0.89 -3.64 13.83
CA ASP A 174 0.01 -2.67 13.20
C ASP A 174 1.39 -2.66 13.88
N VAL A 175 1.44 -2.73 15.21
CA VAL A 175 2.70 -2.85 15.97
C VAL A 175 3.41 -4.18 15.67
N THR A 176 2.67 -5.28 15.57
CA THR A 176 3.24 -6.60 15.21
C THR A 176 3.82 -6.58 13.80
N PHE A 177 3.07 -6.06 12.82
CA PHE A 177 3.56 -5.92 11.44
C PHE A 177 4.71 -4.91 11.33
N LEU A 178 4.70 -3.81 12.09
CA LEU A 178 5.81 -2.85 12.13
C LEU A 178 7.13 -3.52 12.56
N LEU A 179 7.10 -4.37 13.60
CA LEU A 179 8.28 -5.12 14.04
C LEU A 179 8.78 -6.11 12.97
N ILE A 180 7.87 -6.79 12.27
CA ILE A 180 8.21 -7.71 11.18
C ILE A 180 8.76 -6.95 9.96
N PHE A 181 8.18 -5.80 9.62
CA PHE A 181 8.65 -4.97 8.51
C PHE A 181 9.97 -4.26 8.81
N LEU A 182 10.23 -3.87 10.06
CA LEU A 182 11.55 -3.42 10.51
C LEU A 182 12.60 -4.54 10.29
N LEU A 183 12.30 -5.78 10.68
CA LEU A 183 13.18 -6.92 10.43
C LEU A 183 13.44 -7.13 8.92
N ILE A 184 12.40 -7.10 8.09
CA ILE A 184 12.52 -7.20 6.62
C ILE A 184 13.37 -6.05 6.06
N PHE A 185 13.14 -4.82 6.51
CA PHE A 185 13.89 -3.63 6.07
C PHE A 185 15.36 -3.72 6.45
N PHE A 186 15.69 -4.04 7.70
CA PHE A 186 17.09 -4.20 8.13
C PHE A 186 17.80 -5.36 7.40
N LEU A 187 17.14 -6.50 7.19
CA LEU A 187 17.67 -7.59 6.38
C LEU A 187 17.88 -7.18 4.91
N SER A 188 16.96 -6.39 4.34
CA SER A 188 17.11 -5.87 2.98
C SER A 188 18.28 -4.91 2.84
N CYS A 189 18.49 -4.03 3.83
CA CYS A 189 19.64 -3.12 3.89
C CYS A 189 20.96 -3.88 4.07
N TYR A 190 20.98 -4.93 4.90
CA TYR A 190 22.15 -5.80 5.08
C TYR A 190 22.52 -6.57 3.80
N PHE A 191 21.55 -7.20 3.13
CA PHE A 191 21.78 -7.82 1.83
C PHE A 191 22.19 -6.77 0.77
N GLY A 192 21.58 -5.58 0.80
CA GLY A 192 21.94 -4.45 -0.07
C GLY A 192 23.39 -3.98 0.11
N TYR A 193 23.90 -3.98 1.34
CA TYR A 193 25.31 -3.71 1.67
C TYR A 193 26.24 -4.78 1.07
N LEU A 194 25.95 -6.07 1.27
CA LEU A 194 26.72 -7.18 0.69
C LEU A 194 26.74 -7.13 -0.86
N LEU A 195 25.59 -6.84 -1.47
CA LEU A 195 25.45 -6.67 -2.92
C LEU A 195 26.18 -5.42 -3.43
N LYS A 196 26.21 -4.33 -2.65
CA LYS A 196 26.98 -3.11 -2.99
C LYS A 196 28.48 -3.41 -3.04
N GLY A 197 29.01 -4.10 -2.04
CA GLY A 197 30.44 -4.50 -1.99
C GLY A 197 30.86 -5.36 -3.19
N ARG A 198 29.97 -6.22 -3.69
CA ARG A 198 30.21 -7.10 -4.85
C ARG A 198 29.92 -6.44 -6.21
N GLN A 199 29.47 -5.19 -6.27
CA GLN A 199 28.95 -4.53 -7.48
C GLN A 199 27.77 -5.28 -8.13
N LEU A 200 26.88 -5.86 -7.30
CA LEU A 200 25.69 -6.62 -7.70
C LEU A 200 24.38 -5.96 -7.23
N LEU A 201 24.45 -4.76 -6.65
CA LEU A 201 23.28 -3.99 -6.21
C LEU A 201 22.55 -3.36 -7.41
N HIS A 202 21.60 -4.11 -7.96
CA HIS A 202 20.76 -3.72 -9.09
C HIS A 202 19.68 -2.68 -8.69
N THR A 203 19.16 -1.93 -9.67
CA THR A 203 18.17 -0.84 -9.44
C THR A 203 16.83 -1.35 -8.90
N THR A 204 16.39 -2.53 -9.33
CA THR A 204 15.20 -3.23 -8.83
C THR A 204 15.31 -3.55 -7.33
N TYR A 205 16.48 -4.02 -6.87
CA TYR A 205 16.73 -4.22 -5.45
C TYR A 205 16.70 -2.89 -4.64
N LYS A 206 17.09 -1.77 -5.25
CA LYS A 206 16.95 -0.44 -4.62
C LYS A 206 15.48 0.00 -4.53
N MET A 207 14.64 -0.35 -5.50
CA MET A 207 13.19 -0.15 -5.44
C MET A 207 12.56 -0.99 -4.32
N PHE A 208 12.99 -2.24 -4.13
CA PHE A 208 12.56 -3.08 -3.00
C PHE A 208 12.89 -2.45 -1.64
N MET A 209 14.15 -2.03 -1.42
CA MET A 209 14.53 -1.35 -0.17
C MET A 209 13.75 -0.06 0.05
N ALA A 210 13.42 0.68 -1.02
CA ALA A 210 12.60 1.88 -0.95
C ALA A 210 11.14 1.57 -0.56
N ALA A 211 10.51 0.56 -1.16
CA ALA A 211 9.17 0.10 -0.79
C ALA A 211 9.13 -0.32 0.68
N ALA A 212 10.02 -1.23 1.11
CA ALA A 212 10.10 -1.69 2.49
C ALA A 212 10.34 -0.55 3.51
N GLY A 213 11.14 0.46 3.16
CA GLY A 213 11.35 1.65 4.01
C GLY A 213 10.13 2.56 4.09
N VAL A 214 9.38 2.72 2.99
CA VAL A 214 8.12 3.48 2.96
C VAL A 214 7.01 2.73 3.71
N GLU A 215 6.97 1.41 3.62
CA GLU A 215 6.06 0.53 4.40
C GLU A 215 6.29 0.70 5.91
N VAL A 216 7.54 0.64 6.36
CA VAL A 216 7.92 0.89 7.76
C VAL A 216 7.50 2.28 8.22
N LEU A 217 7.69 3.31 7.38
CA LEU A 217 7.27 4.68 7.71
C LEU A 217 5.73 4.82 7.76
N SER A 218 5.01 4.15 6.86
CA SER A 218 3.54 4.06 6.89
C SER A 218 3.03 3.42 8.17
N LEU A 219 3.57 2.25 8.53
CA LEU A 219 3.20 1.51 9.75
C LEU A 219 3.55 2.28 11.01
N LEU A 220 4.68 3.01 11.02
CA LEU A 220 5.03 3.90 12.12
C LEU A 220 3.96 5.00 12.32
N PHE A 221 3.50 5.64 11.25
CA PHE A 221 2.44 6.66 11.35
C PHE A 221 1.08 6.07 11.72
N PHE A 222 0.72 4.86 11.26
CA PHE A 222 -0.48 4.16 11.75
C PHE A 222 -0.37 3.83 13.25
N CYS A 223 0.77 3.32 13.73
CA CYS A 223 1.00 3.07 15.15
C CYS A 223 0.90 4.35 16.00
N ILE A 224 1.37 5.49 15.48
CA ILE A 224 1.23 6.79 16.17
C ILE A 224 -0.23 7.26 16.17
N TYR A 225 -0.94 7.16 15.04
CA TYR A 225 -2.37 7.51 14.94
C TYR A 225 -3.21 6.68 15.91
N TRP A 226 -3.09 5.35 15.85
CA TRP A 226 -3.86 4.45 16.72
C TRP A 226 -3.39 4.50 18.18
N GLY A 227 -2.12 4.83 18.45
CA GLY A 227 -1.63 5.07 19.81
C GLY A 227 -2.16 6.37 20.43
N GLN A 228 -2.33 7.43 19.62
CA GLN A 228 -3.06 8.64 20.01
C GLN A 228 -4.53 8.30 20.29
N TYR A 229 -5.19 7.63 19.33
CA TYR A 229 -6.58 7.20 19.45
C TYR A 229 -6.85 6.31 20.68
N ALA A 230 -5.94 5.39 21.01
CA ALA A 230 -6.01 4.56 22.22
C ALA A 230 -5.91 5.38 23.53
N THR A 231 -5.28 6.55 23.49
CA THR A 231 -5.03 7.41 24.66
C THR A 231 -6.23 8.29 24.98
N ASP A 232 -6.83 8.95 23.98
CA ASP A 232 -7.91 9.92 24.18
C ASP A 232 -9.17 9.68 23.32
N GLY A 233 -9.11 8.86 22.27
CA GLY A 233 -10.18 8.62 21.31
C GLY A 233 -10.34 9.67 20.21
N ILE A 234 -9.33 10.51 19.99
CA ILE A 234 -9.29 11.52 18.93
C ILE A 234 -8.31 11.10 17.84
N GLY A 235 -8.81 10.81 16.64
CA GLY A 235 -7.97 10.51 15.48
C GLY A 235 -7.39 11.78 14.87
N ASN A 236 -6.07 11.84 14.68
CA ASN A 236 -5.46 12.85 13.81
C ASN A 236 -5.62 12.40 12.35
N GLU A 237 -6.74 12.77 11.71
CA GLU A 237 -7.04 12.30 10.35
C GLU A 237 -6.00 12.72 9.30
N SER A 238 -5.33 13.87 9.46
CA SER A 238 -4.19 14.24 8.62
C SER A 238 -3.03 13.24 8.71
N LEU A 239 -2.81 12.66 9.90
CA LEU A 239 -1.81 11.60 10.12
C LEU A 239 -2.27 10.27 9.50
N LYS A 240 -3.57 9.93 9.61
CA LYS A 240 -4.18 8.75 8.98
C LYS A 240 -4.07 8.80 7.45
N ILE A 241 -4.35 9.96 6.86
CA ILE A 241 -4.24 10.22 5.42
C ILE A 241 -2.77 10.12 4.98
N LEU A 242 -1.83 10.69 5.73
CA LEU A 242 -0.39 10.56 5.44
C LEU A 242 0.07 9.10 5.49
N ALA A 243 -0.37 8.33 6.49
CA ALA A 243 -0.08 6.90 6.58
C ALA A 243 -0.66 6.14 5.36
N LYS A 244 -1.93 6.33 5.02
CA LYS A 244 -2.56 5.75 3.82
C LYS A 244 -1.82 6.11 2.52
N LEU A 245 -1.39 7.36 2.36
CA LEU A 245 -0.62 7.81 1.18
C LEU A 245 0.74 7.11 1.07
N LEU A 246 1.43 6.89 2.20
CA LEU A 246 2.68 6.15 2.23
C LEU A 246 2.46 4.65 1.95
N PHE A 247 1.40 4.06 2.50
CA PHE A 247 0.99 2.69 2.20
C PHE A 247 0.78 2.45 0.69
N SER A 248 -0.03 3.31 0.05
CA SER A 248 -0.24 3.27 -1.41
C SER A 248 1.06 3.53 -2.18
N SER A 249 1.94 4.39 -1.68
CA SER A 249 3.24 4.66 -2.30
C SER A 249 4.17 3.43 -2.28
N SER A 250 4.23 2.70 -1.17
CA SER A 250 4.95 1.44 -1.05
C SER A 250 4.43 0.40 -2.07
N PHE A 251 3.11 0.18 -2.07
CA PHE A 251 2.43 -0.71 -3.02
C PHE A 251 2.77 -0.38 -4.48
N LEU A 252 2.71 0.91 -4.86
CA LEU A 252 2.99 1.36 -6.23
C LEU A 252 4.47 1.22 -6.61
N ILE A 253 5.42 1.44 -5.69
CA ILE A 253 6.85 1.18 -5.92
C ILE A 253 7.08 -0.32 -6.13
N PHE A 254 6.45 -1.17 -5.33
CA PHE A 254 6.57 -2.62 -5.42
C PHE A 254 5.95 -3.16 -6.73
N LEU A 255 4.76 -2.69 -7.10
CA LEU A 255 4.11 -3.02 -8.38
C LEU A 255 4.97 -2.64 -9.59
N LEU A 256 5.53 -1.43 -9.59
CA LEU A 256 6.46 -0.97 -10.63
C LEU A 256 7.67 -1.89 -10.75
N MET A 257 8.25 -2.30 -9.62
CA MET A 257 9.37 -3.25 -9.59
C MET A 257 8.98 -4.61 -10.19
N LEU A 258 7.82 -5.17 -9.86
CA LEU A 258 7.36 -6.45 -10.41
C LEU A 258 7.20 -6.39 -11.94
N ILE A 259 6.58 -5.33 -12.47
CA ILE A 259 6.40 -5.16 -13.92
C ILE A 259 7.76 -4.98 -14.62
N LEU A 260 8.70 -4.25 -14.02
CA LEU A 260 10.05 -4.09 -14.54
C LEU A 260 10.82 -5.43 -14.59
N LEU A 261 10.79 -6.21 -13.51
CA LEU A 261 11.42 -7.54 -13.44
C LEU A 261 10.78 -8.53 -14.43
N GLY A 262 9.44 -8.52 -14.54
CA GLY A 262 8.70 -9.30 -15.53
C GLY A 262 9.11 -8.96 -16.96
N LYS A 263 9.40 -7.68 -17.26
CA LYS A 263 9.93 -7.22 -18.55
C LYS A 263 11.45 -7.46 -18.75
N GLY A 264 12.13 -8.11 -17.81
CA GLY A 264 13.56 -8.41 -17.92
C GLY A 264 14.51 -7.32 -17.45
N PHE A 265 14.02 -6.19 -16.92
CA PHE A 265 14.89 -5.13 -16.41
C PHE A 265 15.79 -5.67 -15.28
N THR A 266 17.09 -5.39 -15.35
CA THR A 266 18.16 -5.92 -14.47
C THR A 266 18.42 -7.44 -14.52
N VAL A 267 17.48 -8.25 -15.05
CA VAL A 267 17.58 -9.73 -15.09
C VAL A 267 18.12 -10.22 -16.43
N THR A 268 17.64 -9.67 -17.55
CA THR A 268 18.02 -10.04 -18.93
C THR A 268 18.35 -8.83 -19.81
N ARG A 269 17.95 -7.61 -19.40
CA ARG A 269 18.19 -6.35 -20.11
C ARG A 269 18.59 -5.23 -19.14
N GLY A 270 19.60 -4.45 -19.51
CA GLY A 270 20.02 -3.27 -18.73
C GLY A 270 19.15 -2.03 -18.95
N ARG A 271 18.27 -2.06 -19.95
CA ARG A 271 17.38 -0.95 -20.35
C ARG A 271 15.97 -1.44 -20.66
N ILE A 272 15.03 -0.50 -20.62
CA ILE A 272 13.66 -0.64 -21.14
C ILE A 272 13.50 0.34 -22.31
N SER A 273 12.96 -0.15 -23.43
CA SER A 273 12.61 0.64 -24.60
C SER A 273 11.87 1.93 -24.27
N HIS A 274 12.12 3.00 -25.02
CA HIS A 274 11.46 4.30 -24.82
C HIS A 274 9.93 4.19 -24.81
N SER A 275 9.33 3.48 -25.77
CA SER A 275 7.88 3.23 -25.81
C SER A 275 7.39 2.42 -24.61
N GLY A 276 8.20 1.48 -24.12
CA GLY A 276 7.91 0.70 -22.92
C GLY A 276 7.93 1.55 -21.65
N SER A 277 8.87 2.50 -21.56
CA SER A 277 8.99 3.45 -20.45
C SER A 277 7.80 4.43 -20.42
N VAL A 278 7.43 5.00 -21.57
CA VAL A 278 6.27 5.90 -21.68
C VAL A 278 4.97 5.19 -21.29
N LYS A 279 4.70 3.98 -21.82
CA LYS A 279 3.51 3.20 -21.47
C LYS A 279 3.45 2.86 -19.98
N LEU A 280 4.59 2.51 -19.38
CA LEU A 280 4.69 2.21 -17.95
C LEU A 280 4.47 3.46 -17.09
N SER A 281 5.02 4.61 -17.49
CA SER A 281 4.81 5.91 -16.82
C SER A 281 3.34 6.32 -16.82
N VAL A 282 2.67 6.25 -17.99
CA VAL A 282 1.22 6.55 -18.11
C VAL A 282 0.39 5.62 -17.23
N TYR A 283 0.71 4.31 -17.21
CA TYR A 283 0.02 3.34 -16.36
C TYR A 283 0.20 3.66 -14.86
N MET A 284 1.43 3.93 -14.41
CA MET A 284 1.68 4.27 -13.00
C MET A 284 1.02 5.59 -12.60
N THR A 285 1.06 6.63 -13.45
CA THR A 285 0.38 7.91 -13.19
C THR A 285 -1.13 7.73 -13.06
N LEU A 286 -1.76 6.89 -13.90
CA LEU A 286 -3.18 6.57 -13.80
C LEU A 286 -3.49 5.87 -12.46
N TYR A 287 -2.70 4.88 -12.06
CA TYR A 287 -2.90 4.15 -10.81
C TYR A 287 -2.68 5.05 -9.56
N THR A 288 -1.69 5.94 -9.59
CA THR A 288 -1.51 6.96 -8.55
C THR A 288 -2.70 7.91 -8.49
N LEU A 289 -3.20 8.38 -9.64
CA LEU A 289 -4.37 9.27 -9.69
C LEU A 289 -5.63 8.58 -9.15
N THR A 290 -5.88 7.32 -9.49
CA THR A 290 -7.03 6.58 -8.96
C THR A 290 -6.93 6.36 -7.44
N HIS A 291 -5.73 6.17 -6.87
CA HIS A 291 -5.55 6.15 -5.41
C HIS A 291 -5.84 7.52 -4.77
N VAL A 292 -5.38 8.62 -5.37
CA VAL A 292 -5.68 9.97 -4.86
C VAL A 292 -7.17 10.27 -4.93
N VAL A 293 -7.84 9.89 -6.03
CA VAL A 293 -9.30 10.00 -6.16
C VAL A 293 -10.03 9.12 -5.14
N LEU A 294 -9.53 7.92 -4.84
CA LEU A 294 -10.08 7.07 -3.78
C LEU A 294 -10.03 7.75 -2.40
N LEU A 295 -8.88 8.33 -2.04
CA LEU A 295 -8.70 9.00 -0.75
C LEU A 295 -9.54 10.27 -0.63
N ILE A 296 -9.71 11.03 -1.72
CA ILE A 296 -10.63 12.18 -1.77
C ILE A 296 -12.09 11.70 -1.66
N TYR A 297 -12.44 10.60 -2.32
CA TYR A 297 -13.79 10.02 -2.25
C TYR A 297 -14.11 9.48 -0.84
N GLU A 298 -13.13 8.91 -0.15
CA GLU A 298 -13.22 8.48 1.25
C GLU A 298 -13.30 9.67 2.23
N ALA A 299 -12.74 10.83 1.89
CA ALA A 299 -12.81 12.04 2.73
C ALA A 299 -14.13 12.83 2.56
N GLU A 300 -14.61 12.98 1.32
CA GLU A 300 -15.69 13.92 0.97
C GLU A 300 -17.04 13.23 0.69
N PHE A 301 -17.04 11.99 0.20
CA PHE A 301 -18.25 11.30 -0.30
C PHE A 301 -18.64 10.05 0.50
N PHE A 302 -17.77 9.55 1.38
CA PHE A 302 -18.09 8.41 2.25
C PHE A 302 -19.08 8.83 3.33
N ASP A 303 -20.23 8.15 3.33
CA ASP A 303 -21.33 8.52 4.19
C ASP A 303 -21.04 8.16 5.66
N PRO A 304 -20.97 9.14 6.59
CA PRO A 304 -20.78 8.87 8.01
C PRO A 304 -21.96 8.09 8.62
N GLY A 305 -23.07 7.91 7.90
CA GLY A 305 -24.16 6.99 8.23
C GLY A 305 -23.99 5.55 7.76
N GLN A 306 -23.11 5.24 6.78
CA GLN A 306 -23.01 3.89 6.18
C GLN A 306 -21.66 3.21 6.41
N VAL A 307 -21.68 1.91 6.71
CA VAL A 307 -20.46 1.06 6.81
C VAL A 307 -20.05 0.60 5.40
N LEU A 308 -19.68 1.57 4.57
CA LEU A 308 -19.21 1.35 3.20
C LEU A 308 -17.73 0.95 3.21
N TYR A 309 -17.37 -0.10 2.49
CA TYR A 309 -15.98 -0.53 2.33
C TYR A 309 -15.28 0.31 1.26
N THR A 310 -13.99 0.61 1.45
CA THR A 310 -13.23 1.50 0.56
C THR A 310 -13.27 1.05 -0.90
N TYR A 311 -13.27 -0.26 -1.17
CA TYR A 311 -13.34 -0.82 -2.53
C TYR A 311 -14.77 -1.06 -3.07
N GLU A 312 -15.83 -0.81 -2.29
CA GLU A 312 -17.22 -0.74 -2.81
C GLU A 312 -17.46 0.57 -3.60
N SER A 313 -16.50 1.51 -3.60
CA SER A 313 -16.55 2.78 -4.31
C SER A 313 -16.19 2.69 -5.81
N PRO A 314 -16.62 3.64 -6.66
CA PRO A 314 -16.24 3.67 -8.08
C PRO A 314 -14.72 3.72 -8.32
N ALA A 315 -13.99 4.46 -7.48
CA ALA A 315 -12.53 4.51 -7.53
C ALA A 315 -11.90 3.16 -7.10
N GLY A 316 -12.51 2.48 -6.11
CA GLY A 316 -12.15 1.13 -5.66
C GLY A 316 -12.24 0.09 -6.78
N TYR A 317 -13.37 0.03 -7.49
CA TYR A 317 -13.51 -0.80 -8.69
C TYR A 317 -12.49 -0.42 -9.77
N GLY A 318 -12.13 0.87 -9.89
CA GLY A 318 -11.04 1.34 -10.73
C GLY A 318 -9.68 0.73 -10.36
N LEU A 319 -9.31 0.71 -9.08
CA LEU A 319 -8.06 0.07 -8.60
C LEU A 319 -8.06 -1.44 -8.86
N ILE A 320 -9.20 -2.12 -8.69
CA ILE A 320 -9.34 -3.55 -8.99
C ILE A 320 -9.15 -3.82 -10.49
N GLY A 321 -9.78 -3.02 -11.35
CA GLY A 321 -9.61 -3.11 -12.81
C GLY A 321 -8.18 -2.86 -13.27
N LEU A 322 -7.50 -1.88 -12.66
CA LEU A 322 -6.08 -1.61 -12.89
C LEU A 322 -5.20 -2.79 -12.43
N GLN A 323 -5.42 -3.34 -11.24
CA GLN A 323 -4.67 -4.51 -10.75
C GLN A 323 -4.80 -5.71 -11.68
N VAL A 324 -5.99 -5.97 -12.23
CA VAL A 324 -6.22 -7.02 -13.25
C VAL A 324 -5.47 -6.70 -14.56
N ALA A 325 -5.48 -5.44 -15.01
CA ALA A 325 -4.72 -5.02 -16.19
C ALA A 325 -3.19 -5.16 -15.99
N ALA A 326 -2.67 -4.83 -14.80
CA ALA A 326 -1.28 -5.08 -14.43
C ALA A 326 -0.94 -6.56 -14.37
N TYR A 327 -1.84 -7.42 -13.87
CA TYR A 327 -1.65 -8.87 -13.88
C TYR A 327 -1.55 -9.41 -15.31
N VAL A 328 -2.46 -9.03 -16.21
CA VAL A 328 -2.41 -9.43 -17.64
C VAL A 328 -1.11 -8.96 -18.30
N TRP A 329 -0.69 -7.72 -18.03
CA TRP A 329 0.61 -7.20 -18.49
C TRP A 329 1.77 -8.01 -17.91
N PHE A 330 1.76 -8.33 -16.61
CA PHE A 330 2.78 -9.10 -15.92
C PHE A 330 2.92 -10.51 -16.51
N CYS A 331 1.81 -11.22 -16.74
CA CYS A 331 1.79 -12.50 -17.46
C CYS A 331 2.45 -12.38 -18.83
N TYR A 332 1.99 -11.43 -19.66
CA TYR A 332 2.57 -11.20 -20.99
C TYR A 332 4.07 -10.90 -20.93
N ALA A 333 4.49 -10.04 -20.00
CA ALA A 333 5.90 -9.66 -19.84
C ALA A 333 6.77 -10.86 -19.44
N VAL A 334 6.36 -11.64 -18.43
CA VAL A 334 7.09 -12.83 -17.97
C VAL A 334 7.15 -13.91 -19.06
N LEU A 335 6.03 -14.19 -19.75
CA LEU A 335 5.99 -15.17 -20.84
C LEU A 335 6.90 -14.77 -22.01
N ILE A 336 6.91 -13.49 -22.39
CA ILE A 336 7.82 -12.97 -23.42
C ILE A 336 9.28 -13.03 -22.96
N SER A 337 9.60 -12.68 -21.71
CA SER A 337 10.96 -12.81 -21.17
C SER A 337 11.43 -14.27 -21.18
N LEU A 338 10.60 -15.19 -20.69
CA LEU A 338 10.87 -16.64 -20.70
C LEU A 338 11.10 -17.20 -22.11
N ARG A 339 10.31 -16.75 -23.10
CA ARG A 339 10.45 -17.19 -24.50
C ARG A 339 11.75 -16.73 -25.15
N HIS A 340 12.34 -15.62 -24.70
CA HIS A 340 13.63 -15.13 -25.20
C HIS A 340 14.83 -15.64 -24.38
N PHE A 341 14.62 -15.97 -23.10
CA PHE A 341 15.66 -16.35 -22.12
C PHE A 341 15.24 -17.59 -21.32
N PRO A 342 15.12 -18.77 -21.96
CA PRO A 342 14.70 -20.00 -21.30
C PRO A 342 15.66 -20.43 -20.18
N GLU A 343 16.94 -20.03 -20.25
CA GLU A 343 17.93 -20.27 -19.18
C GLU A 343 17.63 -19.50 -17.88
N LYS A 344 16.65 -18.59 -17.88
CA LYS A 344 16.15 -17.89 -16.68
C LYS A 344 14.88 -18.47 -16.07
N GLN A 345 14.40 -19.62 -16.56
CA GLN A 345 13.30 -20.38 -15.95
C GLN A 345 13.45 -20.57 -14.42
N PRO A 346 14.63 -20.89 -13.84
CA PRO A 346 14.76 -21.08 -12.39
C PRO A 346 14.39 -19.85 -11.54
N PHE A 347 14.52 -18.63 -12.08
CA PHE A 347 14.00 -17.41 -11.45
C PHE A 347 12.54 -17.16 -11.83
N TYR A 348 12.24 -17.19 -13.14
CA TYR A 348 10.93 -16.73 -13.64
C TYR A 348 9.75 -17.63 -13.28
N VAL A 349 9.94 -18.95 -13.12
CA VAL A 349 8.86 -19.87 -12.74
C VAL A 349 8.38 -19.62 -11.30
N PRO A 350 9.23 -19.64 -10.25
CA PRO A 350 8.78 -19.29 -8.89
C PRO A 350 8.36 -17.84 -8.76
N PHE A 351 9.01 -16.90 -9.47
CA PHE A 351 8.60 -15.49 -9.53
C PHE A 351 7.16 -15.34 -10.07
N PHE A 352 6.83 -16.03 -11.17
CA PHE A 352 5.50 -16.02 -11.75
C PHE A 352 4.46 -16.62 -10.81
N ALA A 353 4.72 -17.80 -10.25
CA ALA A 353 3.80 -18.49 -9.36
C ALA A 353 3.48 -17.66 -8.10
N ALA A 354 4.50 -17.10 -7.44
CA ALA A 354 4.30 -16.34 -6.22
C ALA A 354 3.59 -15.00 -6.46
N TYR A 355 4.00 -14.22 -7.46
CA TYR A 355 3.36 -12.92 -7.70
C TYR A 355 2.00 -13.02 -8.40
N THR A 356 1.68 -14.15 -9.05
CA THR A 356 0.29 -14.45 -9.45
C THR A 356 -0.65 -14.48 -8.24
N LEU A 357 -0.25 -15.13 -7.14
CA LEU A 357 -1.05 -15.13 -5.90
C LEU A 357 -1.24 -13.71 -5.35
N TRP A 358 -0.18 -12.89 -5.34
CA TRP A 358 -0.26 -11.49 -4.90
C TRP A 358 -1.16 -10.63 -5.78
N PHE A 359 -1.10 -10.80 -7.11
CA PHE A 359 -1.97 -10.06 -8.04
C PHE A 359 -3.46 -10.37 -7.83
N PHE A 360 -3.81 -11.65 -7.62
CA PHE A 360 -5.18 -12.06 -7.29
C PHE A 360 -5.61 -11.68 -5.87
N ALA A 361 -4.68 -11.47 -4.94
CA ALA A 361 -5.00 -11.22 -3.54
C ALA A 361 -5.87 -9.97 -3.33
N VAL A 362 -5.66 -8.89 -4.11
CA VAL A 362 -6.47 -7.66 -3.99
C VAL A 362 -7.92 -7.86 -4.44
N PRO A 363 -8.22 -8.38 -5.67
CA PRO A 363 -9.59 -8.74 -6.05
C PRO A 363 -10.26 -9.75 -5.11
N VAL A 364 -9.54 -10.79 -4.65
CA VAL A 364 -10.08 -11.81 -3.75
C VAL A 364 -10.38 -11.23 -2.37
N MET A 365 -9.50 -10.38 -1.83
CA MET A 365 -9.70 -9.70 -0.55
C MET A 365 -10.92 -8.77 -0.60
N ALA A 366 -11.14 -8.04 -1.71
CA ALA A 366 -12.33 -7.21 -1.88
C ALA A 366 -13.64 -8.03 -1.92
N LEU A 367 -13.64 -9.19 -2.59
CA LEU A 367 -14.79 -10.11 -2.57
C LEU A 367 -15.07 -10.67 -1.17
N ILE A 368 -14.03 -11.01 -0.42
CA ILE A 368 -14.15 -11.51 0.96
C ILE A 368 -14.63 -10.40 1.91
N ALA A 369 -14.15 -9.15 1.77
CA ALA A 369 -14.60 -8.01 2.54
C ALA A 369 -16.10 -7.72 2.33
N ASN A 370 -16.56 -7.81 1.08
CA ASN A 370 -17.94 -7.51 0.71
C ASN A 370 -18.93 -8.61 1.14
N PHE A 371 -18.60 -9.88 0.85
CA PHE A 371 -19.54 -11.00 1.00
C PHE A 371 -19.23 -11.97 2.15
N GLY A 372 -18.00 -12.00 2.66
CA GLY A 372 -17.54 -12.99 3.65
C GLY A 372 -17.33 -12.45 5.06
N ILE A 373 -17.13 -11.14 5.24
CA ILE A 373 -16.83 -10.52 6.55
C ILE A 373 -18.00 -9.62 7.01
N PRO A 374 -18.59 -9.86 8.20
CA PRO A 374 -19.66 -9.02 8.73
C PRO A 374 -19.14 -7.63 9.14
N LYS A 375 -19.97 -6.60 8.93
CA LYS A 375 -19.65 -5.17 9.21
C LYS A 375 -18.82 -4.93 10.48
N TRP A 376 -19.28 -5.46 11.63
CA TRP A 376 -18.67 -5.27 12.96
C TRP A 376 -17.24 -5.81 13.12
N ALA A 377 -16.74 -6.57 12.13
CA ALA A 377 -15.37 -7.08 12.11
C ALA A 377 -14.61 -6.72 10.82
N ARG A 378 -15.21 -5.93 9.93
CA ARG A 378 -14.68 -5.66 8.58
C ARG A 378 -13.32 -4.96 8.61
N GLU A 379 -13.19 -3.86 9.36
CA GLU A 379 -11.99 -3.02 9.35
C GLU A 379 -10.74 -3.77 9.83
N LYS A 380 -10.74 -4.30 11.07
CA LYS A 380 -9.60 -5.06 11.61
C LYS A 380 -9.20 -6.29 10.79
N ILE A 381 -10.17 -7.04 10.24
CA ILE A 381 -9.87 -8.25 9.45
C ILE A 381 -9.29 -7.85 8.10
N VAL A 382 -9.84 -6.82 7.44
CA VAL A 382 -9.27 -6.32 6.17
C VAL A 382 -7.87 -5.74 6.39
N ASN A 383 -7.65 -4.96 7.46
CA ASN A 383 -6.32 -4.45 7.79
C ASN A 383 -5.30 -5.60 7.96
N GLY A 384 -5.64 -6.61 8.77
CA GLY A 384 -4.78 -7.78 8.97
C GLY A 384 -4.52 -8.58 7.68
N ILE A 385 -5.52 -8.74 6.80
CA ILE A 385 -5.34 -9.38 5.49
C ILE A 385 -4.44 -8.52 4.58
N GLN A 386 -4.69 -7.21 4.51
CA GLN A 386 -3.95 -6.29 3.65
C GLN A 386 -2.46 -6.20 4.03
N LEU A 387 -2.17 -6.12 5.32
CA LEU A 387 -0.81 -6.22 5.86
C LEU A 387 -0.20 -7.60 5.61
N GLY A 388 -0.98 -8.68 5.72
CA GLY A 388 -0.56 -10.04 5.34
C GLY A 388 -0.17 -10.18 3.87
N ILE A 389 -0.91 -9.54 2.95
CA ILE A 389 -0.62 -9.51 1.51
C ILE A 389 0.69 -8.75 1.23
N HIS A 390 0.90 -7.63 1.91
CA HIS A 390 2.14 -6.85 1.81
C HIS A 390 3.35 -7.63 2.39
N LEU A 391 3.17 -8.29 3.54
CA LEU A 391 4.19 -9.13 4.17
C LEU A 391 4.57 -10.31 3.28
N TYR A 392 3.59 -10.98 2.67
CA TYR A 392 3.83 -12.04 1.69
C TYR A 392 4.71 -11.54 0.53
N ALA A 393 4.34 -10.42 -0.09
CA ALA A 393 5.05 -9.87 -1.24
C ALA A 393 6.52 -9.56 -0.93
N HIS A 394 6.77 -8.85 0.18
CA HIS A 394 8.10 -8.44 0.60
C HIS A 394 8.94 -9.62 1.13
N GLY A 395 8.33 -10.53 1.90
CA GLY A 395 8.98 -11.73 2.43
C GLY A 395 9.42 -12.69 1.32
N VAL A 396 8.55 -12.97 0.34
CA VAL A 396 8.90 -13.73 -0.87
C VAL A 396 10.07 -13.05 -1.59
N PHE A 397 10.02 -11.73 -1.79
CA PHE A 397 11.09 -11.04 -2.52
C PHE A 397 12.44 -11.17 -1.81
N LEU A 398 12.46 -10.97 -0.49
CA LEU A 398 13.66 -11.09 0.35
C LEU A 398 14.26 -12.51 0.32
N ILE A 399 13.40 -13.54 0.31
CA ILE A 399 13.81 -14.95 0.20
C ILE A 399 14.38 -15.26 -1.19
N MET A 400 13.73 -14.79 -2.26
CA MET A 400 14.19 -14.98 -3.63
C MET A 400 15.52 -14.27 -3.90
N THR A 401 15.70 -13.07 -3.35
CA THR A 401 16.89 -12.21 -3.55
C THR A 401 18.03 -12.46 -2.56
N ARG A 402 17.91 -13.47 -1.67
CA ARG A 402 18.92 -13.79 -0.65
C ARG A 402 20.32 -14.04 -1.28
N PRO A 403 21.37 -13.26 -0.95
CA PRO A 403 22.69 -13.38 -1.60
C PRO A 403 23.38 -14.74 -1.48
N SER A 404 23.08 -15.52 -0.43
CA SER A 404 23.63 -16.88 -0.27
C SER A 404 22.94 -17.96 -1.13
N ALA A 405 21.88 -17.61 -1.85
CA ALA A 405 21.19 -18.45 -2.84
C ALA A 405 21.32 -17.87 -4.28
N ALA A 406 22.31 -16.99 -4.49
CA ALA A 406 22.63 -16.43 -5.80
C ALA A 406 22.84 -17.54 -6.85
N ASN A 407 22.50 -17.22 -8.10
CA ASN A 407 22.50 -18.13 -9.27
C ASN A 407 21.44 -19.25 -9.24
N LYS A 408 20.83 -19.59 -8.10
CA LYS A 408 19.60 -20.42 -8.06
C LYS A 408 18.34 -19.55 -8.01
N ASN A 409 18.22 -18.66 -7.03
CA ASN A 409 16.95 -17.96 -6.76
C ASN A 409 16.86 -16.58 -7.42
N PHE A 410 17.97 -15.83 -7.48
CA PHE A 410 18.06 -14.58 -8.24
C PHE A 410 19.41 -14.51 -8.99
N PRO A 411 19.43 -14.12 -10.28
CA PRO A 411 20.61 -14.25 -11.12
C PRO A 411 21.55 -13.03 -10.98
N TYR A 412 22.31 -12.96 -9.89
CA TYR A 412 23.33 -11.93 -9.63
C TYR A 412 24.64 -12.10 -10.45
N HIS A 413 24.53 -12.55 -11.71
CA HIS A 413 25.65 -12.78 -12.62
C HIS A 413 26.19 -11.53 -13.34
N VAL A 414 25.35 -10.51 -13.57
CA VAL A 414 25.77 -9.27 -14.26
C VAL A 414 26.13 -8.19 -13.23
N ARG A 415 27.33 -7.61 -13.34
CA ARG A 415 27.78 -6.51 -12.48
C ARG A 415 27.04 -5.22 -12.82
N THR A 416 26.72 -4.41 -11.82
CA THR A 416 26.05 -3.10 -11.99
C THR A 416 26.82 -2.16 -12.93
N SER A 417 28.15 -2.29 -13.03
CA SER A 417 28.98 -1.58 -14.02
C SER A 417 28.70 -2.00 -15.47
N GLN A 418 28.40 -3.28 -15.74
CA GLN A 418 28.03 -3.78 -17.06
C GLN A 418 26.60 -3.36 -17.45
N ILE A 419 25.70 -3.31 -16.46
CA ILE A 419 24.36 -2.72 -16.62
C ILE A 419 24.49 -1.22 -16.99
N ALA A 420 25.43 -0.51 -16.35
CA ALA A 420 25.69 0.90 -16.59
C ALA A 420 26.46 1.19 -17.90
N SER A 421 27.33 0.29 -18.39
CA SER A 421 28.03 0.46 -19.66
C SER A 421 27.14 0.15 -20.87
N ALA A 422 26.21 -0.80 -20.76
CA ALA A 422 25.04 -0.89 -21.64
C ALA A 422 24.10 0.34 -21.52
N GLY A 423 24.33 1.18 -20.51
CA GLY A 423 23.76 2.51 -20.31
C GLY A 423 24.43 3.64 -21.09
N ALA A 424 25.63 3.47 -21.64
CA ALA A 424 26.31 4.50 -22.42
C ALA A 424 25.91 4.47 -23.92
N PRO A 425 25.67 5.61 -24.58
CA PRO A 425 25.72 5.69 -26.04
C PRO A 425 27.17 5.48 -26.51
N GLY A 426 27.39 4.61 -27.50
CA GLY A 426 28.69 4.48 -28.14
C GLY A 426 29.04 5.69 -29.02
N PRO A 427 30.33 5.95 -29.34
CA PRO A 427 30.78 7.02 -30.23
C PRO A 427 30.53 6.67 -31.72
N GLY A 428 29.30 6.26 -32.03
CA GLY A 428 28.84 5.86 -33.36
C GLY A 428 27.32 5.75 -33.33
N GLY A 429 26.66 6.44 -34.26
CA GLY A 429 25.19 6.55 -34.28
C GLY A 429 24.45 5.24 -34.58
N SER A 430 23.12 5.29 -34.40
CA SER A 430 22.14 4.33 -34.93
C SER A 430 22.34 2.83 -34.64
N GLN A 431 22.80 2.46 -33.44
CA GLN A 431 22.53 1.11 -32.89
C GLN A 431 21.41 1.12 -31.84
N SER A 432 20.53 0.11 -31.91
CA SER A 432 19.31 0.01 -31.10
C SER A 432 19.60 -0.15 -29.60
N THR A 433 19.02 0.72 -28.78
CA THR A 433 19.18 0.80 -27.32
C THR A 433 18.46 -0.30 -26.53
N ASP A 434 17.82 -1.24 -27.22
CA ASP A 434 17.03 -2.36 -26.68
C ASP A 434 17.75 -3.73 -26.76
N LYS A 435 19.02 -3.77 -27.19
CA LYS A 435 19.80 -5.01 -27.26
C LYS A 435 19.90 -5.70 -25.88
N PRO A 436 19.72 -7.04 -25.81
CA PRO A 436 19.89 -7.79 -24.57
C PRO A 436 21.38 -7.95 -24.20
N PHE A 437 21.67 -8.44 -23.00
CA PHE A 437 23.05 -8.80 -22.65
C PHE A 437 23.58 -9.92 -23.57
N PRO A 438 24.84 -9.86 -24.04
CA PRO A 438 25.41 -10.89 -24.92
C PRO A 438 25.49 -12.27 -24.26
N GLN A 439 25.27 -13.35 -25.02
CA GLN A 439 25.29 -14.73 -24.50
C GLN A 439 26.61 -15.12 -23.80
N HIS A 440 27.76 -14.55 -24.17
CA HIS A 440 29.03 -14.80 -23.50
C HIS A 440 29.12 -14.22 -22.07
N VAL A 441 28.24 -13.28 -21.68
CA VAL A 441 28.12 -12.80 -20.28
C VAL A 441 27.49 -13.87 -19.37
N TYR A 442 26.92 -14.93 -19.95
CA TYR A 442 26.26 -16.04 -19.25
C TYR A 442 27.15 -17.29 -19.15
N GLY A 443 28.41 -17.22 -19.60
CA GLY A 443 29.37 -18.33 -19.50
C GLY A 443 29.73 -18.68 -18.05
N ASN A 444 30.21 -19.91 -17.83
CA ASN A 444 30.61 -20.41 -16.51
C ASN A 444 31.84 -19.66 -15.97
N VAL A 445 31.61 -18.56 -15.24
CA VAL A 445 32.62 -17.95 -14.37
C VAL A 445 32.75 -18.83 -13.12
N THR A 446 33.75 -19.69 -13.09
CA THR A 446 34.16 -20.39 -11.87
C THR A 446 34.64 -19.35 -10.84
N PHE A 447 34.08 -19.42 -9.62
CA PHE A 447 34.45 -18.51 -8.54
C PHE A 447 35.84 -18.89 -8.00
N ILE A 448 36.90 -18.28 -8.56
CA ILE A 448 38.25 -18.33 -7.99
C ILE A 448 38.31 -17.38 -6.78
N SER A 449 39.06 -17.80 -5.75
CA SER A 449 38.95 -17.32 -4.37
C SER A 449 39.40 -15.88 -4.13
N ASP A 450 38.88 -15.33 -3.03
CA ASP A 450 39.16 -14.04 -2.37
C ASP A 450 40.51 -13.39 -2.70
N SER A 451 40.55 -12.69 -3.83
CA SER A 451 41.69 -11.87 -4.26
C SER A 451 41.19 -10.65 -5.03
N VAL A 452 41.99 -9.58 -5.00
CA VAL A 452 41.64 -8.25 -5.54
C VAL A 452 41.26 -8.36 -7.02
N PRO A 453 40.17 -7.70 -7.48
CA PRO A 453 39.75 -7.79 -8.88
C PRO A 453 40.87 -7.31 -9.82
N ASN A 454 41.36 -8.20 -10.68
CA ASN A 454 42.32 -7.83 -11.70
C ASN A 454 41.66 -6.90 -12.73
N PHE A 455 42.18 -5.68 -12.86
CA PHE A 455 41.63 -4.65 -13.72
C PHE A 455 42.02 -4.80 -15.21
N THR A 456 42.99 -5.66 -15.56
CA THR A 456 43.41 -5.84 -16.97
C THR A 456 42.28 -6.39 -17.84
N GLU A 457 41.49 -7.33 -17.30
CA GLU A 457 40.29 -7.91 -17.93
C GLU A 457 39.21 -6.87 -18.28
N LEU A 458 39.27 -5.65 -17.74
CA LEU A 458 38.29 -4.60 -17.99
C LEU A 458 38.55 -3.80 -19.28
N PHE A 459 39.74 -3.94 -19.87
CA PHE A 459 40.18 -3.18 -21.05
C PHE A 459 40.65 -4.06 -22.23
N SER A 460 40.66 -5.38 -22.05
CA SER A 460 40.94 -6.36 -23.10
C SER A 460 39.87 -6.33 -24.20
N ILE A 461 40.14 -5.62 -25.31
CA ILE A 461 39.41 -5.83 -26.57
C ILE A 461 39.95 -7.13 -27.18
N PRO A 462 39.14 -8.19 -27.40
CA PRO A 462 39.59 -9.37 -28.11
C PRO A 462 40.01 -8.98 -29.53
N PRO A 463 41.15 -9.46 -30.05
CA PRO A 463 41.55 -9.17 -31.42
C PRO A 463 40.44 -9.61 -32.39
N ALA A 464 40.14 -8.76 -33.38
CA ALA A 464 39.14 -9.06 -34.39
C ALA A 464 39.48 -10.37 -35.11
N SER A 465 38.47 -11.17 -35.46
CA SER A 465 38.64 -12.52 -36.00
C SER A 465 39.40 -12.50 -37.34
N SER A 466 40.70 -12.80 -37.29
CA SER A 466 41.52 -13.06 -38.47
C SER A 466 40.91 -14.21 -39.29
N PRO A 467 40.83 -14.09 -40.64
CA PRO A 467 40.39 -15.20 -41.47
C PRO A 467 41.30 -16.42 -41.34
N LEU A 468 40.72 -17.61 -41.56
CA LEU A 468 41.47 -18.86 -41.72
C LEU A 468 42.58 -18.69 -42.78
N PRO A 469 43.85 -19.03 -42.46
CA PRO A 469 44.91 -19.04 -43.45
C PRO A 469 44.56 -20.02 -44.58
N ARG A 470 44.51 -19.52 -45.83
CA ARG A 470 44.54 -20.39 -47.00
C ARG A 470 45.94 -20.99 -47.12
N ALA A 471 46.03 -22.30 -47.32
CA ALA A 471 47.29 -22.93 -47.70
C ALA A 471 47.76 -22.36 -49.06
N ALA A 472 49.05 -22.04 -49.13
CA ALA A 472 49.79 -21.63 -50.33
C ALA A 472 51.13 -22.39 -50.34
N PRO A 473 51.72 -22.66 -51.52
CA PRO A 473 52.59 -23.83 -51.69
C PRO A 473 54.05 -23.61 -51.28
N ASP A 474 54.67 -24.68 -50.79
CA ASP A 474 56.12 -24.75 -50.56
C ASP A 474 56.90 -24.80 -51.89
N SER A 475 57.64 -23.73 -52.19
CA SER A 475 58.68 -23.71 -53.21
C SER A 475 60.01 -24.20 -52.61
N GLY A 476 60.39 -25.46 -52.90
CA GLY A 476 61.51 -26.13 -52.24
C GLY A 476 62.91 -25.91 -52.85
N LEU A 477 63.92 -26.41 -52.12
CA LEU A 477 65.32 -26.65 -52.52
C LEU A 477 65.78 -27.98 -51.84
N PRO A 478 66.81 -28.70 -52.33
CA PRO A 478 66.52 -30.08 -52.74
C PRO A 478 67.43 -31.20 -52.19
N LEU A 479 66.83 -32.40 -52.17
CA LEU A 479 67.40 -33.71 -52.55
C LEU A 479 68.68 -34.25 -51.88
N PHE A 480 68.51 -35.14 -50.89
CA PHE A 480 69.28 -36.39 -50.71
C PHE A 480 68.35 -37.38 -49.98
N ARG A 481 67.67 -38.34 -50.63
CA ARG A 481 68.10 -39.55 -51.36
C ARG A 481 68.18 -40.79 -50.45
N ASP A 482 67.27 -41.74 -50.71
CA ASP A 482 67.25 -43.19 -50.40
C ASP A 482 67.94 -43.74 -49.15
N LEU A 483 67.17 -44.41 -48.27
CA LEU A 483 67.48 -45.76 -47.73
C LEU A 483 66.30 -46.38 -46.94
N ARG A 484 65.82 -47.54 -47.41
CA ARG A 484 65.20 -48.63 -46.60
C ARG A 484 66.33 -49.58 -46.15
N PRO A 485 66.19 -50.47 -45.13
CA PRO A 485 65.01 -51.29 -44.81
C PRO A 485 64.72 -51.37 -43.27
N PRO A 486 64.39 -52.52 -42.64
CA PRO A 486 63.02 -53.03 -42.53
C PRO A 486 62.52 -53.33 -41.09
N GLY A 487 61.19 -53.51 -40.96
CA GLY A 487 60.57 -54.62 -40.20
C GLY A 487 60.72 -54.68 -38.66
N PRO A 488 59.61 -54.59 -37.89
CA PRO A 488 59.65 -54.92 -36.47
C PRO A 488 59.79 -56.44 -36.24
N LEU A 489 60.64 -56.83 -35.29
CA LEU A 489 60.67 -58.18 -34.72
C LEU A 489 59.60 -58.34 -33.63
N ARG A 490 59.33 -59.59 -33.25
CA ARG A 490 58.11 -60.01 -32.54
C ARG A 490 58.39 -60.49 -31.11
N ASP A 491 57.30 -60.55 -30.34
CA ASP A 491 57.05 -61.43 -29.18
C ASP A 491 58.02 -61.38 -27.98
N LEU A 492 57.61 -60.66 -26.92
CA LEU A 492 57.36 -61.23 -25.58
C LEU A 492 56.56 -60.26 -24.69
#